data_AF-A0A6C0CQ48-F1
#
_entry.id   AF-A0A6C0CQ48-F1
#
_cell.length_a   1.000
_cell.length_b   1.000
_cell.length_c   1.000
_cell.angle_alpha   90.00
_cell.angle_beta   90.00
_cell.angle_gamma   90.00
#
_symmetry.space_group_name_H-M   'P 1'
#
loop_
_entity.id
_entity.type
_entity.pdbx_description
1 polymer ?
#
loop_
_entity_poly.entity_id
_entity_poly.type
_entity_poly.pdbx_seq_one_letter_code
_entity_poly.pdbx_strand_id
1 'polypeptide(L)'
;MSENKEQKAAAVAEEVVIDIVNEVAEATNEANTTEEVIENLADKVEEKVEEVISETTELLEEKVEEVKDEVLETLKEKVKAMGVKKSTLALIIKFTMEAVEKTPKKGAEQKDYALRLIRALVVDLATGEDKDFLLTAIDSGAVGDTIDLIVQATQGELDVNNVVEVATKSCLPCCLSLLAKRTNKK
;
A
#
# COMPACT_ATOMS: atom_id res chain seq x y z
N MET A 1 -9.44 15.19 -7.85
CA MET A 1 -8.93 15.03 -9.24
C MET A 1 -8.75 13.55 -9.64
N SER A 2 -9.27 12.55 -8.90
CA SER A 2 -9.18 11.13 -9.32
C SER A 2 -10.38 10.64 -10.13
N GLU A 3 -11.59 11.20 -9.92
CA GLU A 3 -12.82 10.79 -10.63
C GLU A 3 -12.77 10.99 -12.15
N ASN A 4 -11.96 11.93 -12.63
CA ASN A 4 -11.89 12.28 -14.06
C ASN A 4 -10.98 11.33 -14.88
N LYS A 5 -10.22 10.43 -14.24
CA LYS A 5 -9.28 9.53 -14.92
C LYS A 5 -9.83 8.11 -15.11
N GLU A 6 -10.56 7.57 -14.13
CA GLU A 6 -11.31 6.32 -14.30
C GLU A 6 -12.43 6.49 -15.32
N GLN A 7 -13.13 7.63 -15.30
CA GLN A 7 -14.14 7.94 -16.33
C GLN A 7 -13.53 8.06 -17.72
N LYS A 8 -12.28 8.54 -17.84
CA LYS A 8 -11.58 8.64 -19.13
C LYS A 8 -11.13 7.28 -19.66
N ALA A 9 -10.60 6.40 -18.81
CA ALA A 9 -10.24 5.04 -19.20
C ALA A 9 -11.49 4.19 -19.55
N ALA A 10 -12.57 4.34 -18.78
CA ALA A 10 -13.84 3.69 -19.07
C ALA A 10 -14.46 4.19 -20.39
N ALA A 11 -14.39 5.50 -20.67
CA ALA A 11 -14.90 6.08 -21.92
C ALA A 11 -14.12 5.58 -23.15
N VAL A 12 -12.78 5.44 -23.04
CA VAL A 12 -11.96 4.88 -24.13
C VAL A 12 -12.29 3.41 -24.36
N ALA A 13 -12.48 2.63 -23.30
CA ALA A 13 -12.88 1.22 -23.43
C ALA A 13 -14.27 1.07 -24.06
N GLU A 14 -15.22 1.95 -23.71
CA GLU A 14 -16.58 1.92 -24.25
C GLU A 14 -16.63 2.32 -25.73
N GLU A 15 -15.87 3.34 -26.14
CA GLU A 15 -15.76 3.78 -27.53
C GLU A 15 -15.17 2.69 -28.44
N VAL A 16 -14.11 2.01 -27.98
CA VAL A 16 -13.47 0.91 -28.72
C VAL A 16 -14.41 -0.30 -28.88
N VAL A 17 -15.19 -0.62 -27.84
CA VAL A 17 -16.19 -1.72 -27.92
C VAL A 17 -17.29 -1.37 -28.92
N ILE A 18 -17.74 -0.12 -28.97
CA ILE A 18 -18.77 0.33 -29.92
C ILE A 18 -18.27 0.23 -31.37
N ASP A 19 -17.02 0.64 -31.62
CA ASP A 19 -16.43 0.58 -32.97
C ASP A 19 -16.24 -0.87 -33.46
N ILE A 20 -15.79 -1.77 -32.58
CA ILE A 20 -15.67 -3.20 -32.91
C ILE A 20 -17.04 -3.79 -33.25
N VAL A 21 -18.08 -3.46 -32.47
CA VAL A 21 -19.44 -3.99 -32.69
C VAL A 21 -20.03 -3.47 -34.00
N ASN A 22 -19.80 -2.20 -34.35
CA ASN A 22 -20.29 -1.63 -35.59
C ASN A 22 -19.61 -2.24 -36.83
N GLU A 23 -18.29 -2.46 -36.78
CA GLU A 23 -17.56 -3.10 -37.89
C GLU A 23 -17.94 -4.58 -38.06
N VAL A 24 -18.26 -5.29 -36.96
CA VAL A 24 -18.83 -6.65 -37.01
C VAL A 24 -20.21 -6.66 -37.67
N ALA A 25 -21.04 -5.64 -37.42
CA ALA A 25 -22.34 -5.49 -38.04
C ALA A 25 -22.26 -5.19 -39.55
N GLU A 26 -21.20 -4.51 -39.99
CA GLU A 26 -20.94 -4.25 -41.42
C GLU A 26 -20.37 -5.48 -42.13
N ALA A 27 -19.41 -6.18 -41.51
CA ALA A 27 -18.81 -7.41 -42.06
C ALA A 27 -19.81 -8.58 -42.20
N THR A 28 -20.89 -8.59 -41.41
CA THR A 28 -21.94 -9.62 -41.50
C THR A 28 -22.97 -9.38 -42.62
N ASN A 29 -22.98 -8.18 -43.23
CA ASN A 29 -23.92 -7.83 -44.31
C ASN A 29 -23.36 -8.02 -45.73
N GLU A 30 -22.05 -8.21 -45.90
CA GLU A 30 -21.41 -8.44 -47.20
C GLU A 30 -20.63 -9.77 -47.23
N ALA A 31 -21.30 -10.82 -47.71
CA ALA A 31 -20.76 -12.10 -48.18
C ALA A 31 -20.49 -13.25 -47.19
N ASN A 32 -20.52 -14.44 -47.79
CA ASN A 32 -20.67 -15.79 -47.23
C ASN A 32 -19.41 -16.34 -46.53
N THR A 33 -19.65 -17.35 -45.70
CA THR A 33 -18.73 -18.26 -44.98
C THR A 33 -18.04 -17.70 -43.74
N THR A 34 -18.49 -18.20 -42.59
CA THR A 34 -18.17 -17.79 -41.22
C THR A 34 -16.73 -18.04 -40.78
N GLU A 35 -15.95 -18.88 -41.46
CA GLU A 35 -14.62 -19.30 -40.98
C GLU A 35 -13.50 -18.30 -41.36
N GLU A 36 -13.49 -17.78 -42.58
CA GLU A 36 -12.47 -16.81 -43.05
C GLU A 36 -12.65 -15.43 -42.39
N VAL A 37 -13.88 -15.10 -41.99
CA VAL A 37 -14.19 -13.89 -41.23
C VAL A 37 -13.67 -13.99 -39.80
N ILE A 38 -13.77 -15.16 -39.16
CA ILE A 38 -13.30 -15.37 -37.77
C ILE A 38 -11.78 -15.26 -37.67
N GLU A 39 -11.04 -15.83 -38.62
CA GLU A 39 -9.56 -15.80 -38.61
C GLU A 39 -9.04 -14.36 -38.81
N ASN A 40 -9.60 -13.62 -39.78
CA ASN A 40 -9.26 -12.21 -40.00
C ASN A 40 -9.67 -11.29 -38.83
N LEU A 41 -10.70 -11.65 -38.06
CA LEU A 41 -11.06 -10.92 -36.85
C LEU A 41 -10.13 -11.26 -35.68
N ALA A 42 -9.72 -12.51 -35.54
CA ALA A 42 -8.82 -12.92 -34.46
C ALA A 42 -7.47 -12.19 -34.55
N ASP A 43 -6.87 -12.16 -35.74
CA ASP A 43 -5.58 -11.50 -35.98
C ASP A 43 -5.64 -9.98 -35.71
N LYS A 44 -6.75 -9.33 -36.09
CA LYS A 44 -6.94 -7.88 -35.87
C LYS A 44 -7.29 -7.51 -34.43
N VAL A 45 -7.98 -8.41 -33.71
CA VAL A 45 -8.25 -8.24 -32.28
C VAL A 45 -6.96 -8.40 -31.49
N GLU A 46 -6.09 -9.34 -31.86
CA GLU A 46 -4.78 -9.51 -31.21
C GLU A 46 -3.90 -8.26 -31.36
N GLU A 47 -3.84 -7.67 -32.55
CA GLU A 47 -3.09 -6.43 -32.82
C GLU A 47 -3.63 -5.23 -32.01
N LYS A 48 -4.96 -5.02 -31.98
CA LYS A 48 -5.57 -3.93 -31.19
C LYS A 48 -5.44 -4.16 -29.68
N VAL A 49 -5.45 -5.42 -29.22
CA VAL A 49 -5.25 -5.75 -27.80
C VAL A 49 -3.80 -5.48 -27.40
N GLU A 50 -2.80 -5.78 -28.23
CA GLU A 50 -1.40 -5.43 -27.98
C GLU A 50 -1.18 -3.91 -27.90
N GLU A 51 -1.81 -3.13 -28.78
CA GLU A 51 -1.72 -1.66 -28.76
C GLU A 51 -2.31 -1.06 -27.48
N VAL A 52 -3.48 -1.56 -27.04
CA VAL A 52 -4.10 -1.13 -25.79
C VAL A 52 -3.26 -1.54 -24.58
N ILE A 53 -2.66 -2.74 -24.59
CA ILE A 53 -1.74 -3.18 -23.53
C ILE A 53 -0.52 -2.26 -23.50
N SER A 54 0.11 -1.95 -24.63
CA SER A 54 1.24 -1.03 -24.72
C SER A 54 0.92 0.33 -24.11
N GLU A 55 -0.18 0.96 -24.53
CA GLU A 55 -0.57 2.29 -24.07
C GLU A 55 -0.97 2.29 -22.58
N THR A 56 -1.64 1.23 -22.09
CA THR A 56 -1.91 1.09 -20.65
C THR A 56 -0.66 0.79 -19.83
N THR A 57 0.32 0.08 -20.39
CA THR A 57 1.60 -0.21 -19.71
C THR A 57 2.43 1.05 -19.60
N GLU A 58 2.50 1.89 -20.63
CA GLU A 58 3.17 3.19 -20.57
C GLU A 58 2.50 4.15 -19.57
N LEU A 59 1.16 4.17 -19.50
CA LEU A 59 0.42 4.95 -18.49
C LEU A 59 0.57 4.40 -17.06
N LEU A 60 0.88 3.11 -16.90
CA LEU A 60 1.20 2.48 -15.62
C LEU A 60 2.65 2.75 -15.22
N GLU A 61 3.59 2.72 -16.17
CA GLU A 61 5.01 3.03 -15.96
C GLU A 61 5.23 4.52 -15.66
N GLU A 62 4.46 5.44 -16.25
CA GLU A 62 4.50 6.87 -15.92
C GLU A 62 3.99 7.18 -14.48
N LYS A 63 3.23 6.26 -13.85
CA LYS A 63 2.89 6.35 -12.41
C LYS A 63 3.99 5.80 -11.50
N VAL A 64 4.96 5.07 -12.04
CA VAL A 64 6.06 4.43 -11.28
C VAL A 64 7.29 5.36 -11.19
N GLU A 65 7.42 6.34 -12.09
CA GLU A 65 8.53 7.30 -12.06
C GLU A 65 8.34 8.39 -10.98
N GLU A 66 9.07 8.20 -9.88
CA GLU A 66 9.67 9.24 -9.05
C GLU A 66 8.76 10.33 -8.45
N VAL A 67 7.86 9.95 -7.55
CA VAL A 67 7.85 10.71 -6.29
C VAL A 67 9.06 10.22 -5.52
N LYS A 68 10.16 10.98 -5.54
CA LYS A 68 11.32 10.76 -4.67
C LYS A 68 10.83 10.76 -3.22
N ASP A 69 10.56 9.56 -2.75
CA ASP A 69 10.10 9.33 -1.40
C ASP A 69 11.35 9.32 -0.51
N GLU A 70 11.66 10.46 0.08
CA GLU A 70 12.83 10.62 0.96
C GLU A 70 12.82 9.61 2.10
N VAL A 71 11.63 9.16 2.54
CA VAL A 71 11.47 8.12 3.54
C VAL A 71 11.94 6.78 3.00
N LEU A 72 11.57 6.44 1.76
CA LEU A 72 12.02 5.21 1.10
C LEU A 72 13.54 5.18 0.95
N GLU A 73 14.16 6.27 0.48
CA GLU A 73 15.62 6.32 0.29
C GLU A 73 16.36 6.18 1.62
N THR A 74 15.90 6.88 2.67
CA THR A 74 16.43 6.73 4.03
C THR A 74 16.30 5.29 4.54
N LEU A 75 15.16 4.64 4.26
CA LEU A 75 14.94 3.25 4.64
C LEU A 75 15.87 2.31 3.87
N LYS A 76 16.06 2.49 2.56
CA LYS A 76 16.98 1.69 1.74
C LYS A 76 18.39 1.74 2.32
N GLU A 77 18.88 2.92 2.68
CA GLU A 77 20.18 3.07 3.33
C GLU A 77 20.25 2.30 4.65
N LYS A 78 19.22 2.41 5.49
CA LYS A 78 19.16 1.75 6.80
C LYS A 78 19.10 0.22 6.71
N VAL A 79 18.37 -0.33 5.74
CA VAL A 79 18.18 -1.78 5.61
C VAL A 79 19.25 -2.47 4.76
N LYS A 80 19.99 -1.73 3.91
CA LYS A 80 21.09 -2.28 3.09
C LYS A 80 22.12 -3.05 3.92
N ALA A 81 22.48 -2.54 5.09
CA ALA A 81 23.51 -3.14 5.95
C ALA A 81 23.08 -4.50 6.54
N MET A 82 21.78 -4.70 6.77
CA MET A 82 21.23 -5.92 7.36
C MET A 82 20.69 -6.91 6.31
N GLY A 83 20.43 -6.43 5.10
CA GLY A 83 19.81 -7.20 4.02
C GLY A 83 18.30 -7.35 4.20
N VAL A 84 17.60 -7.58 3.09
CA VAL A 84 16.14 -7.77 3.06
C VAL A 84 15.84 -9.27 2.86
N LYS A 85 15.59 -9.96 3.97
CA LYS A 85 15.40 -11.41 4.08
C LYS A 85 14.21 -11.78 4.98
N LYS A 86 13.74 -13.03 4.92
CA LYS A 86 12.65 -13.57 5.77
C LYS A 86 12.91 -13.31 7.27
N SER A 87 14.15 -13.57 7.72
CA SER A 87 14.57 -13.39 9.12
C SER A 87 14.60 -11.93 9.58
N THR A 88 14.62 -10.98 8.65
CA THR A 88 14.72 -9.54 8.93
C THR A 88 13.40 -8.79 8.82
N LEU A 89 12.31 -9.45 8.41
CA LEU A 89 11.01 -8.81 8.18
C LEU A 89 10.52 -7.98 9.36
N ALA A 90 10.61 -8.51 10.58
CA ALA A 90 10.20 -7.78 11.79
C ALA A 90 10.98 -6.47 12.00
N LEU A 91 12.28 -6.46 11.68
CA LEU A 91 13.12 -5.27 11.77
C LEU A 91 12.81 -4.26 10.66
N ILE A 92 12.48 -4.75 9.45
CA ILE A 92 12.03 -3.89 8.33
C ILE A 92 10.72 -3.20 8.70
N ILE A 93 9.75 -3.94 9.27
CA ILE A 93 8.49 -3.38 9.76
C ILE A 93 8.76 -2.31 10.82
N LYS A 94 9.59 -2.62 11.83
CA LYS A 94 9.99 -1.67 12.87
C LYS A 94 10.55 -0.37 12.28
N PHE A 95 11.56 -0.47 11.41
CA PHE A 95 12.21 0.71 10.85
C PHE A 95 11.28 1.52 9.95
N THR A 96 10.42 0.84 9.19
CA THR A 96 9.40 1.52 8.39
C THR A 96 8.43 2.29 9.29
N MET A 97 7.91 1.66 10.34
CA MET A 97 6.99 2.33 11.27
C MET A 97 7.63 3.51 11.99
N GLU A 98 8.90 3.39 12.42
CA GLU A 98 9.66 4.51 12.99
C GLU A 98 9.81 5.69 12.00
N ALA A 99 9.96 5.40 10.71
CA ALA A 99 10.12 6.42 9.68
C ALA A 99 8.77 7.07 9.31
N VAL A 100 7.73 6.25 9.15
CA VAL A 100 6.36 6.68 8.89
C VAL A 100 5.81 7.52 10.04
N GLU A 101 6.13 7.20 11.30
CA GLU A 101 5.67 7.95 12.48
C GLU A 101 6.10 9.43 12.45
N LYS A 102 7.24 9.73 11.81
CA LYS A 102 7.77 11.09 11.64
C LYS A 102 7.04 11.89 10.55
N THR A 103 6.19 11.23 9.77
CA THR A 103 5.39 11.87 8.73
C THR A 103 4.03 12.30 9.29
N PRO A 104 3.31 13.22 8.61
CA PRO A 104 1.98 13.62 9.03
C PRO A 104 0.90 12.55 8.79
N LYS A 105 1.22 11.40 8.18
CA LYS A 105 0.27 10.32 7.87
C LYS A 105 -0.05 9.52 9.13
N LYS A 106 -1.34 9.39 9.47
CA LYS A 106 -1.82 8.75 10.71
C LYS A 106 -3.03 7.85 10.42
N GLY A 107 -3.32 6.92 11.33
CA GLY A 107 -4.47 6.01 11.20
C GLY A 107 -4.35 5.09 9.98
N ALA A 108 -5.43 4.94 9.20
CA ALA A 108 -5.44 4.06 8.02
C ALA A 108 -4.38 4.44 6.98
N GLU A 109 -4.15 5.74 6.75
CA GLU A 109 -3.14 6.21 5.80
C GLU A 109 -1.71 5.82 6.25
N GLN A 110 -1.49 5.69 7.56
CA GLN A 110 -0.22 5.24 8.12
C GLN A 110 0.10 3.80 7.71
N LYS A 111 -0.91 2.92 7.80
CA LYS A 111 -0.81 1.51 7.41
C LYS A 111 -0.53 1.39 5.92
N ASP A 112 -1.33 2.04 5.09
CA ASP A 112 -1.20 1.96 3.62
C ASP A 112 0.16 2.46 3.16
N TYR A 113 0.63 3.56 3.75
CA TYR A 113 1.93 4.10 3.43
C TYR A 113 3.07 3.18 3.87
N ALA A 114 3.01 2.61 5.07
CA ALA A 114 4.00 1.65 5.55
C ALA A 114 4.05 0.39 4.67
N LEU A 115 2.90 -0.16 4.27
CA LEU A 115 2.83 -1.30 3.36
C LEU A 115 3.45 -1.00 2.00
N ARG A 116 3.18 0.18 1.44
CA ARG A 116 3.78 0.63 0.17
C ARG A 116 5.31 0.70 0.27
N LEU A 117 5.84 1.27 1.36
CA LEU A 117 7.28 1.36 1.59
C LEU A 117 7.92 -0.02 1.75
N ILE A 118 7.32 -0.91 2.55
CA ILE A 118 7.85 -2.27 2.75
C ILE A 118 7.86 -3.04 1.44
N ARG A 119 6.79 -2.95 0.64
CA ARG A 119 6.75 -3.60 -0.69
C ARG A 119 7.87 -3.08 -1.58
N ALA A 120 8.08 -1.75 -1.64
CA ALA A 120 9.16 -1.17 -2.44
C ALA A 120 10.55 -1.66 -1.99
N LEU A 121 10.81 -1.72 -0.68
CA LEU A 121 12.06 -2.26 -0.14
C LEU A 121 12.29 -3.73 -0.53
N VAL A 122 11.23 -4.54 -0.50
CA VAL A 122 11.30 -5.97 -0.88
C VAL A 122 11.54 -6.11 -2.38
N VAL A 123 10.82 -5.36 -3.21
CA VAL A 123 10.99 -5.40 -4.67
C VAL A 123 12.41 -5.02 -5.08
N ASP A 124 12.96 -3.96 -4.47
CA ASP A 124 14.24 -3.37 -4.84
C ASP A 124 15.45 -4.14 -4.29
N LEU A 125 15.35 -4.71 -3.09
CA LEU A 125 16.52 -5.20 -2.33
C LEU A 125 16.49 -6.71 -2.01
N ALA A 126 15.33 -7.37 -2.03
CA ALA A 126 15.24 -8.80 -1.76
C ALA A 126 15.51 -9.62 -3.03
N THR A 127 16.02 -10.84 -2.88
CA THR A 127 16.29 -11.74 -4.02
C THR A 127 15.91 -13.18 -3.69
N GLY A 128 15.65 -13.98 -4.73
CA GLY A 128 15.33 -15.42 -4.63
C GLY A 128 14.13 -15.71 -3.72
N GLU A 129 14.18 -16.84 -3.01
CA GLU A 129 13.09 -17.32 -2.16
C GLU A 129 12.71 -16.36 -1.02
N ASP A 130 13.65 -15.50 -0.59
CA ASP A 130 13.37 -14.47 0.40
C ASP A 130 12.39 -13.44 -0.14
N LYS A 131 12.53 -13.03 -1.40
CA LYS A 131 11.61 -12.09 -2.06
C LYS A 131 10.20 -12.66 -2.14
N ASP A 132 10.05 -13.89 -2.61
CA ASP A 132 8.74 -14.52 -2.81
C ASP A 132 7.98 -14.69 -1.49
N PHE A 133 8.69 -15.12 -0.43
CA PHE A 133 8.10 -15.23 0.90
C PHE A 133 7.65 -13.87 1.43
N LEU A 134 8.49 -12.84 1.30
CA LEU A 134 8.20 -11.51 1.82
C LEU A 134 7.01 -10.88 1.09
N LEU A 135 6.93 -11.02 -0.24
CA LEU A 135 5.77 -10.58 -1.02
C LEU A 135 4.51 -11.33 -0.62
N THR A 136 4.58 -12.66 -0.46
CA THR A 136 3.45 -13.47 0.02
C THR A 136 2.99 -13.04 1.41
N ALA A 137 3.91 -12.71 2.32
CA ALA A 137 3.57 -12.22 3.66
C ALA A 137 2.89 -10.83 3.63
N ILE A 138 3.25 -9.98 2.65
CA ILE A 138 2.58 -8.70 2.42
C ILE A 138 1.17 -8.93 1.84
N ASP A 139 1.06 -9.75 0.78
CA ASP A 139 -0.19 -9.99 0.05
C ASP A 139 -1.24 -10.75 0.87
N SER A 140 -0.80 -11.64 1.75
CA SER A 140 -1.68 -12.38 2.68
C SER A 140 -2.26 -11.51 3.80
N GLY A 141 -1.82 -10.26 3.93
CA GLY A 141 -2.26 -9.35 5.00
C GLY A 141 -1.49 -9.47 6.31
N ALA A 142 -0.66 -10.50 6.50
CA ALA A 142 0.07 -10.74 7.75
C ALA A 142 0.96 -9.56 8.18
N VAL A 143 1.63 -8.90 7.22
CA VAL A 143 2.41 -7.69 7.48
C VAL A 143 1.50 -6.52 7.86
N GLY A 144 0.35 -6.38 7.19
CA GLY A 144 -0.65 -5.35 7.49
C GLY A 144 -1.21 -5.48 8.89
N ASP A 145 -1.58 -6.69 9.31
CA ASP A 145 -2.11 -6.96 10.65
C ASP A 145 -1.06 -6.68 11.74
N THR A 146 0.21 -6.97 11.46
CA THR A 146 1.32 -6.64 12.36
C THR A 146 1.51 -5.12 12.51
N ILE A 147 1.33 -4.36 11.42
CA ILE A 147 1.36 -2.90 11.47
C ILE A 147 0.21 -2.37 12.33
N ASP A 148 -1.01 -2.89 12.15
CA ASP A 148 -2.16 -2.51 12.97
C ASP A 148 -1.92 -2.79 14.45
N LEU A 149 -1.32 -3.95 14.78
CA LEU A 149 -0.92 -4.27 16.15
C LEU A 149 0.03 -3.22 16.72
N ILE A 150 1.02 -2.77 15.94
CA ILE A 150 1.96 -1.72 16.36
C ILE A 150 1.22 -0.40 16.60
N VAL A 151 0.29 -0.02 15.72
CA VAL A 151 -0.51 1.21 15.86
C VAL A 151 -1.40 1.15 17.11
N GLN A 152 -2.10 0.04 17.34
CA GLN A 152 -2.89 -0.16 18.56
C GLN A 152 -2.01 -0.10 19.82
N ALA A 153 -0.78 -0.66 19.75
CA ALA A 153 0.17 -0.61 20.85
C ALA A 153 0.58 0.84 21.17
N THR A 154 0.85 1.67 20.15
CA THR A 154 1.25 3.07 20.37
C THR A 154 0.10 3.93 20.88
N GLN A 155 -1.15 3.55 20.59
CA GLN A 155 -2.35 4.19 21.11
C GLN A 155 -2.74 3.71 22.52
N GLY A 156 -2.08 2.65 23.03
CA GLY A 156 -2.41 2.07 24.33
C GLY A 156 -3.69 1.23 24.32
N GLU A 157 -4.14 0.77 23.15
CA GLU A 157 -5.34 -0.04 22.98
C GLU A 157 -5.09 -1.54 23.28
N LEU A 158 -3.82 -1.97 23.31
CA LEU A 158 -3.47 -3.35 23.61
C LEU A 158 -3.47 -3.63 25.12
N ASP A 159 -4.42 -4.45 25.55
CA ASP A 159 -4.44 -5.01 26.91
C ASP A 159 -3.53 -6.25 27.01
N VAL A 160 -2.22 -6.02 26.97
CA VAL A 160 -1.23 -7.12 27.10
C VAL A 160 -1.10 -7.57 28.56
N ASN A 161 -1.35 -6.68 29.53
CA ASN A 161 -1.45 -6.95 30.97
C ASN A 161 -1.96 -5.68 31.71
N ASN A 162 -3.27 -5.53 31.90
CA ASN A 162 -3.84 -4.53 32.82
C ASN A 162 -3.44 -4.80 34.28
N VAL A 163 -2.19 -4.48 34.66
CA VAL A 163 -1.80 -4.33 36.07
C VAL A 163 -2.12 -2.90 36.50
N VAL A 164 -3.42 -2.62 36.59
CA VAL A 164 -3.96 -1.39 37.15
C VAL A 164 -3.70 -1.41 38.66
N GLU A 165 -2.49 -1.06 39.11
CA GLU A 165 -2.26 -0.55 40.49
C GLU A 165 -0.80 -0.09 40.76
N VAL A 166 -0.29 0.94 40.07
CA VAL A 166 0.91 1.64 40.59
C VAL A 166 0.87 3.17 40.50
N ALA A 167 -0.28 3.76 40.20
CA ALA A 167 -0.44 5.22 40.15
C ALA A 167 -1.23 5.83 41.32
N THR A 168 -1.77 5.04 42.25
CA THR A 168 -2.40 5.60 43.46
C THR A 168 -1.39 5.93 44.58
N LYS A 169 -0.10 5.60 44.42
CA LYS A 169 0.94 5.81 45.46
C LYS A 169 1.98 6.89 45.19
N SER A 170 2.00 7.55 44.03
CA SER A 170 3.05 8.54 43.76
C SER A 170 2.45 9.89 43.37
N CYS A 171 2.96 10.93 44.04
CA CYS A 171 2.71 12.38 43.94
C CYS A 171 1.44 13.02 44.57
N LEU A 172 0.27 12.36 44.69
CA LEU A 172 -0.87 12.98 45.42
C LEU A 172 -0.63 13.22 46.93
N PRO A 173 0.02 12.31 47.70
CA PRO A 173 0.27 12.54 49.14
C PRO A 173 1.23 13.70 49.41
N CYS A 174 2.11 14.03 48.45
CA CYS A 174 3.09 15.11 48.55
C CYS A 174 2.41 16.48 48.40
N CYS A 175 1.38 16.59 47.56
CA CYS A 175 0.68 17.86 47.32
C CYS A 175 -0.39 18.16 48.38
N LEU A 176 -1.05 17.16 48.96
CA LEU A 176 -2.05 17.38 50.02
C LEU A 176 -1.42 17.82 51.37
N SER A 177 -0.21 17.37 51.68
CA SER A 177 0.49 17.76 52.92
C SER A 177 0.97 19.21 52.90
N LEU A 178 1.16 19.81 51.73
CA LEU A 178 1.46 21.24 51.56
C LEU A 178 0.21 22.14 51.71
N LEU A 179 -0.97 21.64 51.31
CA LEU A 179 -2.25 22.36 51.49
C LEU A 179 -2.75 22.30 52.94
N ALA A 180 -2.59 21.15 53.61
CA ALA A 180 -3.00 20.98 55.02
C ALA A 180 -2.20 21.85 56.02
N LYS A 181 -0.99 22.30 55.65
CA LYS A 181 -0.14 23.13 56.52
C LYS A 181 -0.51 24.62 56.54
N ARG A 182 -1.40 25.08 55.65
CA ARG A 182 -1.82 26.49 55.56
C ARG A 182 -3.08 26.84 56.36
N THR A 183 -3.85 25.87 56.85
CA THR A 183 -5.13 26.15 57.55
C THR A 183 -5.03 26.22 59.09
N ASN A 184 -3.91 25.83 59.70
CA ASN A 184 -3.67 25.93 61.16
C ASN A 184 -2.92 27.22 61.58
N LYS A 185 -3.31 28.37 61.02
CA LYS A 185 -2.91 29.70 61.51
C LYS A 185 -4.10 30.66 61.45
N LYS A 186 -5.02 30.52 62.40
CA LYS A 186 -5.71 31.60 63.14
C LYS A 186 -6.74 31.00 64.08
#